data_AF-A0ABC8WVU7-F1
#
_entry.id   AF-A0ABC8WVU7-F1
#
_cell.length_a   1.000
_cell.length_b   1.000
_cell.length_c   1.000
_cell.angle_alpha   90.00
_cell.angle_beta   90.00
_cell.angle_gamma   90.00
#
_symmetry.space_group_name_H-M   'P 1'
#
loop_
_entity.id
_entity.type
_entity.pdbx_description
1 polymer ?
#
loop_
_entity_poly.entity_id
_entity_poly.type
_entity_poly.pdbx_seq_one_letter_code
_entity_poly.pdbx_strand_id
1 'polypeptide(L)'
;MNSAGAFYHPPGGQPYFAVAMPAPPYAPASASYPAATAVVPVQPLPTPYYSAAAAVPVQPLPAPCYAAAAFRMQPAPLPPPFRVHVRAVWADTLDAARRDMGYFAAHARCVAVKVHYPGVVFHAPVAGAGALAAEKHYATLKANTDALKPLQVGIAVCTDDGRVACWEFNLCDFDPAADQHAAGSLAHLQSRGLCCLEHRLRGIPMAELTALLRRSGLLGNRPGVSWITHAGAYHLAYLMKVIGGGKPLPGDVAGFLASLRRSLGEDVYDVATMAADCPNLPVGLEQIALSLRLPMPLSAHSLAGAGSVLALEAFLKLKPQVFRDNVARYRGVLQGLHSF
;
A
#
# COMPACT_ATOMS: atom_id res chain seq x y z
N MET A 1 43.33 -69.05 6.07
CA MET A 1 44.23 -68.88 4.90
C MET A 1 43.81 -67.62 4.16
N ASN A 2 44.65 -66.57 4.24
CA ASN A 2 44.97 -65.47 3.30
C ASN A 2 44.04 -65.22 2.07
N SER A 3 43.77 -64.00 1.59
CA SER A 3 44.46 -62.69 1.73
C SER A 3 43.66 -61.51 1.14
N ALA A 4 44.00 -60.30 1.63
CA ALA A 4 44.01 -58.94 1.01
C ALA A 4 42.67 -58.29 0.56
N GLY A 5 42.35 -57.01 0.83
CA GLY A 5 43.10 -55.87 1.39
C GLY A 5 42.97 -54.64 0.48
N ALA A 6 42.30 -53.57 0.92
CA ALA A 6 42.61 -52.17 0.58
C ALA A 6 41.64 -51.20 1.29
N PHE A 7 42.23 -50.34 2.13
CA PHE A 7 41.63 -49.17 2.77
C PHE A 7 41.70 -47.96 1.83
N TYR A 8 40.73 -47.03 1.94
CA TYR A 8 40.93 -45.65 1.48
C TYR A 8 40.35 -44.66 2.50
N HIS A 9 41.23 -43.80 3.03
CA HIS A 9 40.95 -42.64 3.86
C HIS A 9 40.63 -41.41 2.98
N PRO A 10 39.88 -40.42 3.48
CA PRO A 10 39.74 -39.10 2.85
C PRO A 10 40.79 -38.11 3.38
N PRO A 11 41.26 -37.15 2.58
CA PRO A 11 41.77 -35.87 3.08
C PRO A 11 40.63 -34.83 3.01
N GLY A 12 40.44 -33.92 3.95
CA GLY A 12 41.41 -33.03 4.59
C GLY A 12 41.08 -31.60 4.16
N GLY A 13 40.71 -30.74 5.11
CA GLY A 13 40.04 -29.46 4.84
C GLY A 13 40.92 -28.23 4.58
N GLN A 14 40.23 -27.14 4.18
CA GLN A 14 40.45 -25.68 4.39
C GLN A 14 41.84 -25.08 4.01
N PRO A 15 41.96 -23.86 3.44
CA PRO A 15 41.32 -22.65 3.99
C PRO A 15 40.92 -21.52 3.00
N TYR A 16 40.32 -20.50 3.59
CA TYR A 16 40.02 -19.15 3.09
C TYR A 16 41.11 -18.50 2.22
N PHE A 17 40.70 -17.86 1.12
CA PHE A 17 41.43 -16.77 0.49
C PHE A 17 40.52 -15.59 0.15
N ALA A 18 41.03 -14.41 0.49
CA ALA A 18 40.44 -13.10 0.30
C ALA A 18 40.68 -12.55 -1.12
N VAL A 19 39.67 -11.82 -1.62
CA VAL A 19 39.73 -10.55 -2.37
C VAL A 19 40.75 -10.40 -3.51
N ALA A 20 40.23 -10.18 -4.73
CA ALA A 20 40.73 -9.15 -5.65
C ALA A 20 39.61 -8.70 -6.61
N MET A 21 39.06 -7.51 -6.37
CA MET A 21 38.20 -6.79 -7.34
C MET A 21 39.10 -6.09 -8.38
N PRO A 22 38.77 -6.11 -9.67
CA PRO A 22 39.46 -5.26 -10.64
C PRO A 22 39.03 -3.80 -10.48
N ALA A 23 40.01 -2.89 -10.53
CA ALA A 23 39.83 -1.44 -10.43
C ALA A 23 39.05 -0.88 -11.63
N PRO A 24 38.17 0.13 -11.44
CA PRO A 24 37.61 0.90 -12.55
C PRO A 24 38.61 1.96 -13.05
N PRO A 25 38.71 2.19 -14.38
CA PRO A 25 39.51 3.27 -14.92
C PRO A 25 38.78 4.62 -14.83
N TYR A 26 39.57 5.63 -14.48
CA TYR A 26 39.42 7.05 -14.83
C TYR A 26 38.23 7.87 -14.29
N ALA A 27 38.62 8.87 -13.49
CA ALA A 27 37.88 10.05 -13.14
C ALA A 27 37.76 11.03 -14.33
N PRO A 28 36.70 11.87 -14.36
CA PRO A 28 36.79 13.18 -14.96
C PRO A 28 36.71 14.30 -13.93
N ALA A 29 37.74 15.15 -14.00
CA ALA A 29 37.79 16.60 -13.84
C ALA A 29 36.90 17.29 -12.78
N SER A 30 37.59 17.84 -11.78
CA SER A 30 37.20 18.95 -10.93
C SER A 30 36.68 20.15 -11.75
N ALA A 31 35.40 20.48 -11.58
CA ALA A 31 34.83 21.74 -12.04
C ALA A 31 35.09 22.83 -10.99
N SER A 32 35.93 23.79 -11.36
CA SER A 32 36.24 25.02 -10.64
C SER A 32 35.01 25.95 -10.65
N TYR A 33 34.50 26.32 -9.48
CA TYR A 33 33.51 27.39 -9.34
C TYR A 33 34.23 28.74 -9.18
N PRO A 34 33.93 29.76 -10.01
CA PRO A 34 34.33 31.13 -9.71
C PRO A 34 33.37 31.77 -8.70
N ALA A 35 33.98 32.63 -7.87
CA ALA A 35 33.39 33.33 -6.76
C ALA A 35 32.48 34.51 -7.14
N ALA A 36 31.52 34.76 -6.24
CA ALA A 36 30.98 36.03 -5.75
C ALA A 36 30.93 37.26 -6.69
N THR A 37 29.71 37.76 -6.91
CA THR A 37 29.31 39.17 -7.11
C THR A 37 27.77 39.18 -7.16
N ALA A 38 26.99 40.12 -6.64
CA ALA A 38 27.19 41.32 -5.85
C ALA A 38 25.88 41.52 -5.04
N VAL A 39 26.00 41.91 -3.77
CA VAL A 39 24.86 42.27 -2.92
C VAL A 39 24.41 43.67 -3.31
N VAL A 40 23.16 43.82 -3.77
CA VAL A 40 22.52 45.11 -4.03
C VAL A 40 22.01 45.67 -2.69
N PRO A 41 22.38 46.91 -2.30
CA PRO A 41 21.89 47.50 -1.06
C PRO A 41 20.42 47.92 -1.21
N VAL A 42 19.55 47.32 -0.40
CA VAL A 42 18.15 47.75 -0.25
C VAL A 42 18.14 48.98 0.65
N GLN A 43 17.69 50.12 0.11
CA GLN A 43 17.47 51.34 0.89
C GLN A 43 16.26 51.18 1.83
N PRO A 44 16.32 51.70 3.07
CA PRO A 44 15.17 51.69 3.96
C PRO A 44 14.11 52.71 3.52
N LEU A 45 12.85 52.29 3.49
CA LEU A 45 11.70 53.18 3.28
C LEU A 45 11.51 54.13 4.49
N PRO A 46 11.10 55.39 4.27
CA PRO A 46 10.87 56.36 5.34
C PRO A 46 9.60 56.05 6.14
N THR A 47 9.71 56.18 7.46
CA THR A 47 8.60 56.13 8.41
C THR A 47 7.68 57.35 8.24
N PRO A 48 6.36 57.18 8.13
CA PRO A 48 5.44 58.30 8.22
C PRO A 48 5.22 58.70 9.68
N TYR A 49 5.43 59.98 9.95
CA TYR A 49 5.05 60.69 11.15
C TYR A 49 3.54 60.60 11.38
N TYR A 50 3.10 60.07 12.52
CA TYR A 50 1.74 60.26 13.00
C TYR A 50 1.71 61.45 13.97
N SER A 51 1.02 62.51 13.53
CA SER A 51 0.61 63.64 14.35
C SER A 51 -0.46 63.21 15.35
N ALA A 52 -0.29 63.58 16.61
CA ALA A 52 -1.25 63.35 17.68
C ALA A 52 -2.46 64.28 17.51
N ALA A 53 -3.67 63.72 17.42
CA ALA A 53 -4.91 64.48 17.50
C ALA A 53 -5.92 63.77 18.41
N ALA A 54 -6.21 64.46 19.52
CA ALA A 54 -7.40 64.48 20.37
C ALA A 54 -8.20 63.19 20.62
N ALA A 55 -8.18 62.75 21.88
CA ALA A 55 -9.05 61.72 22.44
C ALA A 55 -10.52 62.20 22.52
N VAL A 56 -11.44 61.38 22.02
CA VAL A 56 -12.89 61.42 22.31
C VAL A 56 -13.20 60.27 23.27
N PRO A 57 -13.97 60.46 24.35
CA PRO A 57 -14.27 59.38 25.28
C PRO A 57 -15.29 58.42 24.67
N VAL A 58 -14.84 57.21 24.33
CA VAL A 58 -15.70 56.10 23.90
C VAL A 58 -16.14 55.32 25.13
N GLN A 59 -17.46 55.31 25.38
CA GLN A 59 -18.06 54.44 26.40
C GLN A 59 -17.88 52.96 26.00
N PRO A 60 -17.61 52.04 26.94
CA PRO A 60 -17.47 50.63 26.61
C PRO A 60 -18.82 50.02 26.23
N LEU A 61 -18.96 49.61 24.96
CA LEU A 61 -19.99 48.69 24.50
C LEU A 61 -19.79 47.32 25.18
N PRO A 62 -20.86 46.63 25.59
CA PRO A 62 -20.74 45.30 26.20
C PRO A 62 -20.14 44.32 25.19
N ALA A 63 -19.14 43.57 25.63
CA ALA A 63 -18.46 42.58 24.82
C ALA A 63 -19.47 41.58 24.24
N PRO A 64 -19.50 41.37 22.91
CA PRO A 64 -20.26 40.26 22.36
C PRO A 64 -19.53 38.98 22.72
N CYS A 65 -20.20 38.12 23.49
CA CYS A 65 -19.76 36.78 23.84
C CYS A 65 -19.75 35.88 22.60
N TYR A 66 -18.84 36.12 21.65
CA TYR A 66 -18.48 35.15 20.64
C TYR A 66 -17.43 34.23 21.25
N ALA A 67 -17.87 33.31 22.09
CA ALA A 67 -17.14 32.06 22.26
C ALA A 67 -17.21 31.35 20.91
N ALA A 68 -16.18 31.52 20.09
CA ALA A 68 -15.95 30.67 18.93
C ALA A 68 -15.80 29.24 19.47
N ALA A 69 -16.91 28.50 19.51
CA ALA A 69 -16.89 27.06 19.63
C ALA A 69 -16.28 26.54 18.31
N ALA A 70 -14.96 26.61 18.22
CA ALA A 70 -14.21 25.76 17.32
C ALA A 70 -14.53 24.33 17.76
N PHE A 71 -15.51 23.70 17.10
CA PHE A 71 -15.62 22.26 17.08
C PHE A 71 -14.34 21.74 16.42
N ARG A 72 -13.27 21.64 17.20
CA ARG A 72 -12.20 20.70 16.95
C ARG A 72 -12.89 19.35 17.00
N MET A 73 -13.20 18.77 15.84
CA MET A 73 -13.32 17.33 15.74
C MET A 73 -12.00 16.77 16.25
N GLN A 74 -11.95 16.41 17.54
CA GLN A 74 -10.90 15.56 18.03
C GLN A 74 -10.99 14.28 17.19
N PRO A 75 -9.90 13.79 16.58
CA PRO A 75 -9.92 12.47 15.99
C PRO A 75 -10.40 11.52 17.08
N ALA A 76 -11.41 10.69 16.76
CA ALA A 76 -11.90 9.69 17.69
C ALA A 76 -10.67 8.92 18.23
N PRO A 77 -10.55 8.74 19.56
CA PRO A 77 -9.45 7.99 20.12
C PRO A 77 -9.38 6.63 19.40
N LEU A 78 -8.19 6.29 18.90
CA LEU A 78 -7.96 4.99 18.27
C LEU A 78 -8.52 3.92 19.22
N PRO A 79 -9.40 3.02 18.75
CA PRO A 79 -9.97 2.00 19.62
C PRO A 79 -8.83 1.21 20.27
N PRO A 80 -8.97 0.78 21.54
CA PRO A 80 -8.00 -0.13 22.16
C PRO A 80 -7.82 -1.37 21.27
N PRO A 81 -6.66 -2.06 21.31
CA PRO A 81 -6.29 -3.07 20.32
C PRO A 81 -7.17 -4.31 20.44
N PHE A 82 -8.39 -4.25 19.92
CA PHE A 82 -9.18 -5.42 19.58
C PHE A 82 -8.57 -5.98 18.31
N ARG A 83 -8.02 -7.18 18.40
CA ARG A 83 -7.48 -7.87 17.23
C ARG A 83 -8.60 -8.02 16.20
N VAL A 84 -8.39 -7.51 14.99
CA VAL A 84 -9.40 -7.56 13.93
C VAL A 84 -9.58 -9.02 13.49
N HIS A 85 -10.82 -9.51 13.53
CA HIS A 85 -11.15 -10.85 13.01
C HIS A 85 -11.25 -10.81 11.48
N VAL A 86 -10.42 -11.60 10.81
CA VAL A 86 -10.44 -11.77 9.36
C VAL A 86 -11.48 -12.82 9.00
N ARG A 87 -12.55 -12.39 8.32
CA ARG A 87 -13.63 -13.28 7.91
C ARG A 87 -13.30 -13.88 6.55
N ALA A 88 -12.98 -15.17 6.51
CA ALA A 88 -12.88 -15.90 5.26
C ALA A 88 -14.26 -15.96 4.60
N VAL A 89 -14.35 -15.50 3.35
CA VAL A 89 -15.58 -15.49 2.56
C VAL A 89 -15.42 -16.47 1.41
N TRP A 90 -16.36 -17.40 1.36
CA TRP A 90 -16.52 -18.43 0.34
C TRP A 90 -17.90 -18.23 -0.32
N ALA A 91 -18.23 -19.04 -1.32
CA ALA A 91 -19.52 -18.93 -2.02
C ALA A 91 -20.72 -19.06 -1.06
N ASP A 92 -20.64 -20.00 -0.11
CA ASP A 92 -21.68 -20.28 0.89
C ASP A 92 -21.90 -19.14 1.92
N THR A 93 -20.92 -18.25 2.06
CA THR A 93 -20.89 -17.18 3.08
C THR A 93 -20.89 -15.78 2.46
N LEU A 94 -20.93 -15.69 1.13
CA LEU A 94 -20.93 -14.44 0.38
C LEU A 94 -22.11 -13.53 0.75
N ASP A 95 -23.29 -14.12 0.96
CA ASP A 95 -24.51 -13.39 1.33
C ASP A 95 -24.40 -12.75 2.72
N ALA A 96 -23.75 -13.43 3.66
CA ALA A 96 -23.47 -12.86 4.97
C ALA A 96 -22.53 -11.65 4.87
N ALA A 97 -21.45 -11.78 4.08
CA ALA A 97 -20.55 -10.66 3.82
C ALA A 97 -21.28 -9.48 3.16
N ARG A 98 -22.17 -9.75 2.19
CA ARG A 98 -22.95 -8.71 1.49
C ARG A 98 -23.82 -7.89 2.44
N ARG A 99 -24.49 -8.53 3.40
CA ARG A 99 -25.34 -7.84 4.38
C ARG A 99 -24.53 -6.93 5.29
N ASP A 100 -23.36 -7.41 5.75
CA ASP A 100 -22.52 -6.67 6.68
C ASP A 100 -21.81 -5.48 6.02
N MET A 101 -21.39 -5.64 4.76
CA MET A 101 -20.61 -4.61 4.05
C MET A 101 -21.34 -3.28 3.88
N GLY A 102 -22.68 -3.26 3.86
CA GLY A 102 -23.43 -2.01 3.66
C GLY A 102 -23.16 -0.96 4.74
N TYR A 103 -23.10 -1.38 6.01
CA TYR A 103 -22.77 -0.48 7.12
C TYR A 103 -21.35 0.08 6.99
N PHE A 104 -20.38 -0.82 6.77
CA PHE A 104 -18.96 -0.45 6.69
C PHE A 104 -18.67 0.42 5.47
N ALA A 105 -19.32 0.15 4.34
CA ALA A 105 -19.21 0.98 3.16
C ALA A 105 -19.74 2.40 3.43
N ALA A 106 -20.94 2.53 4.02
CA ALA A 106 -21.54 3.83 4.31
C ALA A 106 -20.71 4.70 5.27
N HIS A 107 -20.03 4.08 6.24
CA HIS A 107 -19.26 4.77 7.29
C HIS A 107 -17.74 4.72 7.06
N ALA A 108 -17.28 4.25 5.91
CA ALA A 108 -15.86 4.04 5.65
C ALA A 108 -15.04 5.34 5.78
N ARG A 109 -13.95 5.29 6.53
CA ARG A 109 -12.89 6.32 6.56
C ARG A 109 -11.62 5.85 5.88
N CYS A 110 -11.26 4.60 6.14
CA CYS A 110 -10.05 3.98 5.61
C CYS A 110 -10.37 2.59 5.10
N VAL A 111 -9.93 2.27 3.89
CA VAL A 111 -10.14 0.97 3.24
C VAL A 111 -8.78 0.43 2.80
N ALA A 112 -8.30 -0.64 3.42
CA ALA A 112 -7.08 -1.30 2.99
C ALA A 112 -7.37 -2.50 2.11
N VAL A 113 -6.55 -2.69 1.07
CA VAL A 113 -6.65 -3.82 0.15
C VAL A 113 -5.31 -4.52 0.01
N LYS A 114 -5.38 -5.84 -0.08
CA LYS A 114 -4.29 -6.71 -0.52
C LYS A 114 -4.87 -7.82 -1.39
N VAL A 115 -4.14 -8.21 -2.43
CA VAL A 115 -4.55 -9.31 -3.31
C VAL A 115 -3.45 -10.36 -3.34
N HIS A 116 -3.81 -11.63 -3.18
CA HIS A 116 -2.94 -12.74 -3.55
C HIS A 116 -3.20 -13.16 -4.99
N TYR A 117 -2.12 -13.29 -5.74
CA TYR A 117 -2.09 -13.61 -7.16
C TYR A 117 -0.92 -14.56 -7.42
N PRO A 118 -0.91 -15.30 -8.55
CA PRO A 118 -0.01 -16.42 -8.75
C PRO A 118 1.37 -15.98 -9.27
N GLY A 119 1.88 -14.87 -8.73
CA GLY A 119 3.21 -14.34 -9.03
C GLY A 119 3.28 -13.46 -10.28
N VAL A 120 4.46 -13.48 -10.91
CA VAL A 120 4.84 -12.71 -12.09
C VAL A 120 5.48 -13.68 -13.08
N VAL A 121 4.95 -13.73 -14.30
CA VAL A 121 5.42 -14.60 -15.39
C VAL A 121 6.04 -13.81 -16.54
N PHE A 122 5.66 -12.54 -16.69
CA PHE A 122 6.31 -11.60 -17.62
C PHE A 122 7.22 -10.67 -16.84
N HIS A 123 8.49 -10.58 -17.23
CA HIS A 123 9.47 -9.74 -16.55
C HIS A 123 9.95 -8.62 -17.47
N ALA A 124 10.03 -7.40 -16.94
CA ALA A 124 10.70 -6.30 -17.62
C ALA A 124 12.22 -6.49 -17.56
N PRO A 125 12.97 -6.05 -18.59
CA PRO A 125 14.40 -5.79 -18.44
C PRO A 125 14.62 -4.72 -17.36
N VAL A 126 15.72 -4.82 -16.60
CA VAL A 126 16.09 -3.81 -15.59
C VAL A 126 16.18 -2.44 -16.26
N ALA A 127 15.27 -1.53 -15.92
CA ALA A 127 15.26 -0.16 -16.45
C ALA A 127 15.75 0.81 -15.38
N GLY A 128 16.52 1.83 -15.79
CA GLY A 128 16.90 2.96 -14.93
C GLY A 128 15.72 3.89 -14.60
N ALA A 129 15.94 4.90 -13.75
CA ALA A 129 14.89 5.79 -13.24
C ALA A 129 14.34 6.78 -14.29
N GLY A 130 13.04 7.14 -14.18
CA GLY A 130 12.39 8.20 -14.97
C GLY A 130 10.98 7.84 -15.49
N ALA A 131 10.32 8.76 -16.22
CA ALA A 131 8.98 8.55 -16.79
C ALA A 131 8.92 7.34 -17.76
N LEU A 132 9.99 7.13 -18.54
CA LEU A 132 10.15 5.94 -19.38
C LEU A 132 10.20 4.64 -18.55
N ALA A 133 10.61 4.72 -17.28
CA ALA A 133 10.61 3.59 -16.36
C ALA A 133 9.18 3.26 -15.87
N ALA A 134 8.37 4.28 -15.55
CA ALA A 134 6.99 4.09 -15.12
C ALA A 134 6.14 3.39 -16.19
N GLU A 135 6.28 3.79 -17.46
CA GLU A 135 5.60 3.13 -18.58
C GLU A 135 6.04 1.67 -18.75
N LYS A 136 7.34 1.38 -18.63
CA LYS A 136 7.86 0.00 -18.70
C LYS A 136 7.38 -0.87 -17.53
N HIS A 137 7.39 -0.32 -16.32
CA HIS A 137 6.87 -1.00 -15.14
C HIS A 137 5.38 -1.27 -15.29
N TYR A 138 4.62 -0.29 -15.78
CA TYR A 138 3.19 -0.46 -16.02
C TYR A 138 2.90 -1.51 -17.10
N ALA A 139 3.61 -1.49 -18.22
CA ALA A 139 3.45 -2.49 -19.27
C ALA A 139 3.65 -3.92 -18.74
N THR A 140 4.65 -4.11 -17.87
CA THR A 140 4.92 -5.40 -17.22
C THR A 140 3.82 -5.78 -16.24
N LEU A 141 3.42 -4.84 -15.36
CA LEU A 141 2.34 -5.03 -14.41
C LEU A 141 1.02 -5.38 -15.12
N LYS A 142 0.71 -4.68 -16.22
CA LYS A 142 -0.46 -4.91 -17.06
C LYS A 142 -0.42 -6.29 -17.70
N ALA A 143 0.68 -6.66 -18.34
CA ALA A 143 0.81 -7.97 -18.99
C ALA A 143 0.56 -9.12 -18.01
N ASN A 144 1.13 -9.05 -16.80
CA ASN A 144 0.90 -10.03 -15.76
C ASN A 144 -0.54 -10.00 -15.24
N THR A 145 -1.05 -8.81 -14.92
CA THR A 145 -2.40 -8.69 -14.34
C THR A 145 -3.47 -9.17 -15.31
N ASP A 146 -3.35 -8.85 -16.61
CA ASP A 146 -4.30 -9.28 -17.62
C ASP A 146 -4.27 -10.80 -17.82
N ALA A 147 -3.08 -11.41 -17.85
CA ALA A 147 -2.91 -12.85 -18.07
C ALA A 147 -3.26 -13.73 -16.87
N LEU A 148 -2.95 -13.28 -15.65
CA LEU A 148 -3.04 -14.12 -14.44
C LEU A 148 -4.36 -13.92 -13.68
N LYS A 149 -4.82 -14.94 -12.97
CA LYS A 149 -6.07 -14.90 -12.21
C LYS A 149 -5.80 -14.68 -10.71
N PRO A 150 -6.40 -13.68 -10.05
CA PRO A 150 -6.24 -13.50 -8.60
C PRO A 150 -6.83 -14.68 -7.82
N LEU A 151 -6.25 -15.00 -6.66
CA LEU A 151 -6.67 -16.11 -5.80
C LEU A 151 -7.47 -15.61 -4.59
N GLN A 152 -7.01 -14.56 -3.92
CA GLN A 152 -7.69 -13.98 -2.76
C GLN A 152 -7.68 -12.45 -2.82
N VAL A 153 -8.76 -11.83 -2.35
CA VAL A 153 -8.86 -10.38 -2.15
C VAL A 153 -9.17 -10.11 -0.69
N GLY A 154 -8.26 -9.44 0.00
CA GLY A 154 -8.46 -8.92 1.35
C GLY A 154 -8.95 -7.48 1.30
N ILE A 155 -10.00 -7.18 2.06
CA ILE A 155 -10.50 -5.82 2.23
C ILE A 155 -10.74 -5.58 3.72
N ALA A 156 -10.00 -4.64 4.30
CA ALA A 156 -10.20 -4.18 5.67
C ALA A 156 -10.77 -2.75 5.64
N VAL A 157 -11.83 -2.50 6.41
CA VAL A 157 -12.49 -1.19 6.48
C VAL A 157 -12.48 -0.71 7.92
N CYS A 158 -11.94 0.49 8.15
CA CYS A 158 -12.11 1.25 9.39
C CYS A 158 -13.14 2.36 9.15
N THR A 159 -14.14 2.43 10.02
CA THR A 159 -15.24 3.39 9.95
C THR A 159 -14.98 4.64 10.78
N ASP A 160 -15.81 5.66 10.58
CA ASP A 160 -15.75 6.92 11.32
C ASP A 160 -16.08 6.79 12.82
N ASP A 161 -16.89 5.80 13.20
CA ASP A 161 -17.15 5.42 14.58
C ASP A 161 -16.10 4.47 15.17
N GLY A 162 -15.01 4.21 14.46
CA GLY A 162 -13.87 3.43 14.93
C GLY A 162 -14.05 1.91 14.90
N ARG A 163 -15.09 1.39 14.23
CA ARG A 163 -15.21 -0.06 14.01
C ARG A 163 -14.30 -0.52 12.87
N VAL A 164 -13.84 -1.76 12.96
CA VAL A 164 -13.04 -2.38 11.91
C VAL A 164 -13.64 -3.73 11.52
N ALA A 165 -13.79 -3.95 10.22
CA ALA A 165 -14.12 -5.25 9.65
C ALA A 165 -13.09 -5.63 8.59
N CYS A 166 -12.85 -6.93 8.44
CA CYS A 166 -12.01 -7.47 7.39
C CYS A 166 -12.65 -8.71 6.76
N TRP A 167 -12.67 -8.73 5.43
CA TRP A 167 -13.09 -9.87 4.61
C TRP A 167 -11.92 -10.36 3.77
N GLU A 168 -11.74 -11.67 3.72
CA GLU A 168 -10.83 -12.37 2.81
C GLU A 168 -11.67 -13.17 1.82
N PHE A 169 -11.88 -12.63 0.63
CA PHE A 169 -12.63 -13.27 -0.44
C PHE A 169 -11.74 -14.29 -1.15
N ASN A 170 -12.14 -15.56 -1.12
CA ASN A 170 -11.44 -16.65 -1.79
C ASN A 170 -12.07 -16.90 -3.16
N LEU A 171 -11.30 -16.82 -4.24
CA LEU A 171 -11.79 -16.94 -5.61
C LEU A 171 -11.62 -18.36 -6.18
N CYS A 172 -12.56 -18.82 -7.00
CA CYS A 172 -12.53 -20.17 -7.58
C CYS A 172 -12.01 -20.23 -9.03
N ASP A 173 -11.79 -19.09 -9.68
CA ASP A 173 -11.51 -19.02 -11.13
C ASP A 173 -10.13 -19.58 -11.53
N PHE A 174 -9.20 -19.72 -10.57
CA PHE A 174 -7.84 -20.20 -10.79
C PHE A 174 -7.74 -21.72 -10.68
N ASP A 175 -7.19 -22.35 -11.72
CA ASP A 175 -6.86 -23.77 -11.77
C ASP A 175 -5.35 -23.94 -12.03
N PRO A 176 -4.55 -24.45 -11.06
CA PRO A 176 -3.12 -24.62 -11.24
C PRO A 176 -2.73 -25.60 -12.36
N ALA A 177 -3.65 -26.46 -12.82
CA ALA A 177 -3.39 -27.37 -13.93
C ALA A 177 -3.59 -26.73 -15.31
N ALA A 178 -4.39 -25.66 -15.39
CA ALA A 178 -4.77 -25.02 -16.66
C ALA A 178 -4.22 -23.60 -16.81
N ASP A 179 -4.01 -22.88 -15.69
CA ASP A 179 -3.68 -21.46 -15.71
C ASP A 179 -2.18 -21.20 -15.53
N GLN A 180 -1.70 -20.18 -16.23
CA GLN A 180 -0.34 -19.68 -16.06
C GLN A 180 -0.12 -19.18 -14.63
N HIS A 181 1.06 -19.48 -14.09
CA HIS A 181 1.49 -19.03 -12.78
C HIS A 181 3.00 -19.16 -12.60
N ALA A 182 3.56 -18.40 -11.65
CA ALA A 182 4.91 -18.64 -11.16
C ALA A 182 4.88 -19.71 -10.07
N ALA A 183 5.48 -20.87 -10.33
CA ALA A 183 5.46 -22.03 -9.42
C ALA A 183 5.96 -21.68 -8.00
N GLY A 184 7.05 -20.91 -7.89
CA GLY A 184 7.58 -20.48 -6.60
C GLY A 184 6.63 -19.58 -5.81
N SER A 185 5.88 -18.70 -6.49
CA SER A 185 4.88 -17.86 -5.84
C SER A 185 3.69 -18.68 -5.34
N LEU A 186 3.22 -19.65 -6.12
CA LEU A 186 2.15 -20.53 -5.70
C LEU A 186 2.56 -21.40 -4.50
N ALA A 187 3.76 -21.99 -4.55
CA ALA A 187 4.31 -22.78 -3.45
C ALA A 187 4.45 -21.96 -2.16
N HIS A 188 4.85 -20.68 -2.25
CA HIS A 188 4.90 -19.78 -1.10
C HIS A 188 3.52 -19.49 -0.50
N LEU A 189 2.47 -19.36 -1.31
CA LEU A 189 1.11 -19.19 -0.79
C LEU A 189 0.60 -20.48 -0.13
N GLN A 190 0.89 -21.63 -0.73
CA GLN A 190 0.53 -22.93 -0.18
C GLN A 190 1.20 -23.19 1.18
N SER A 191 2.48 -22.81 1.34
CA SER A 191 3.18 -22.93 2.63
C SER A 191 2.59 -22.02 3.72
N ARG A 192 1.80 -21.01 3.34
CA ARG A 192 1.06 -20.12 4.25
C ARG A 192 -0.38 -20.55 4.49
N GLY A 193 -0.82 -21.68 3.92
CA GLY A 193 -2.16 -22.23 4.13
C GLY A 193 -3.14 -22.06 2.98
N LEU A 194 -2.72 -21.50 1.83
CA LEU A 194 -3.59 -21.43 0.66
C LEU A 194 -3.80 -22.82 0.03
N CYS A 195 -5.06 -23.26 -0.08
CA CYS A 195 -5.42 -24.54 -0.66
C CYS A 195 -6.15 -24.38 -2.00
N CYS A 196 -5.45 -24.61 -3.12
CA CYS A 196 -6.04 -24.45 -4.46
C CYS A 196 -7.28 -25.34 -4.69
N LEU A 197 -7.30 -26.53 -4.10
CA LEU A 197 -8.46 -27.42 -4.21
C LEU A 197 -9.69 -26.81 -3.50
N GLU A 198 -9.50 -26.24 -2.31
CA GLU A 198 -10.58 -25.57 -1.58
C GLU A 198 -11.09 -24.35 -2.35
N HIS A 199 -10.19 -23.55 -2.92
CA HIS A 199 -10.52 -22.45 -3.83
C HIS A 199 -11.42 -22.91 -4.98
N ARG A 200 -11.06 -23.98 -5.67
CA ARG A 200 -11.88 -24.51 -6.79
C ARG A 200 -13.24 -25.03 -6.36
N LEU A 201 -13.33 -25.64 -5.17
CA LEU A 201 -14.58 -26.28 -4.70
C LEU A 201 -15.54 -25.31 -4.01
N ARG A 202 -15.02 -24.30 -3.31
CA ARG A 202 -15.81 -23.43 -2.41
C ARG A 202 -15.65 -21.94 -2.71
N GLY A 203 -14.70 -21.57 -3.56
CA GLY A 203 -14.41 -20.18 -3.86
C GLY A 203 -15.55 -19.47 -4.56
N ILE A 204 -15.50 -18.14 -4.49
CA ILE A 204 -16.44 -17.22 -5.10
C ILE A 204 -16.03 -17.01 -6.56
N PRO A 205 -16.95 -17.13 -7.54
CA PRO A 205 -16.67 -16.70 -8.89
C PRO A 205 -16.32 -15.20 -8.90
N MET A 206 -15.25 -14.80 -9.59
CA MET A 206 -14.82 -13.39 -9.66
C MET A 206 -15.97 -12.47 -10.10
N ALA A 207 -16.87 -12.94 -10.97
CA ALA A 207 -18.05 -12.20 -11.40
C ALA A 207 -19.00 -11.85 -10.23
N GLU A 208 -19.17 -12.74 -9.25
CA GLU A 208 -20.00 -12.49 -8.07
C GLU A 208 -19.33 -11.51 -7.12
N LEU A 209 -18.02 -11.63 -6.89
CA LEU A 209 -17.26 -10.64 -6.13
C LEU A 209 -17.33 -9.26 -6.81
N THR A 210 -17.20 -9.21 -8.13
CA THR A 210 -17.35 -7.99 -8.94
C THR A 210 -18.71 -7.34 -8.69
N ALA A 211 -19.79 -8.12 -8.77
CA ALA A 211 -21.15 -7.65 -8.56
C ALA A 211 -21.35 -7.12 -7.13
N LEU A 212 -20.82 -7.84 -6.14
CA LEU A 212 -20.87 -7.44 -4.73
C LEU A 212 -20.13 -6.11 -4.51
N LEU A 213 -18.89 -5.96 -4.99
CA LEU A 213 -18.11 -4.73 -4.79
C LEU A 213 -18.78 -3.53 -5.46
N ARG A 214 -19.28 -3.69 -6.69
CA ARG A 214 -20.00 -2.64 -7.42
C ARG A 214 -21.30 -2.20 -6.73
N ARG A 215 -21.98 -3.11 -6.02
CA ARG A 215 -23.24 -2.83 -5.31
C ARG A 215 -23.04 -2.45 -3.83
N SER A 216 -21.82 -2.61 -3.30
CA SER A 216 -21.53 -2.40 -1.87
C SER A 216 -21.58 -0.93 -1.43
N GLY A 217 -21.42 0.02 -2.36
CA GLY A 217 -21.22 1.44 -2.03
C GLY A 217 -19.81 1.79 -1.51
N LEU A 218 -18.89 0.81 -1.48
CA LEU A 218 -17.52 1.03 -1.02
C LEU A 218 -16.68 1.81 -2.06
N LEU A 219 -16.95 1.56 -3.34
CA LEU A 219 -16.27 2.15 -4.49
C LEU A 219 -16.82 3.55 -4.84
N GLY A 220 -16.06 4.29 -5.63
CA GLY A 220 -16.36 5.62 -6.13
C GLY A 220 -15.47 6.69 -5.52
N ASN A 221 -15.43 7.85 -6.17
CA ASN A 221 -14.68 9.02 -5.68
C ASN A 221 -15.43 9.69 -4.52
N ARG A 222 -15.31 9.11 -3.32
CA ARG A 222 -15.99 9.59 -2.10
C ARG A 222 -15.05 10.49 -1.29
N PRO A 223 -15.44 11.76 -1.02
CA PRO A 223 -14.65 12.63 -0.17
C PRO A 223 -14.45 12.04 1.23
N GLY A 224 -13.22 12.12 1.76
CA GLY A 224 -12.93 11.71 3.13
C GLY A 224 -12.75 10.20 3.34
N VAL A 225 -12.71 9.39 2.26
CA VAL A 225 -12.33 7.98 2.29
C VAL A 225 -10.91 7.83 1.77
N SER A 226 -10.01 7.26 2.56
CA SER A 226 -8.65 6.91 2.15
C SER A 226 -8.55 5.43 1.81
N TRP A 227 -7.97 5.10 0.66
CA TRP A 227 -7.57 3.74 0.29
C TRP A 227 -6.11 3.48 0.64
N ILE A 228 -5.83 2.29 1.16
CA ILE A 228 -4.52 1.90 1.69
C ILE A 228 -4.07 0.59 1.04
N THR A 229 -2.80 0.52 0.72
CA THR A 229 -2.14 -0.71 0.25
C THR A 229 -0.70 -0.73 0.77
N HIS A 230 0.02 -1.83 0.56
CA HIS A 230 1.46 -1.94 0.80
C HIS A 230 2.12 -2.55 -0.44
N ALA A 231 3.19 -1.94 -0.94
CA ALA A 231 3.87 -2.38 -2.17
C ALA A 231 2.86 -2.59 -3.32
N GLY A 232 1.98 -1.60 -3.50
CA GLY A 232 0.59 -1.83 -3.85
C GLY A 232 0.23 -1.82 -5.33
N ALA A 233 1.17 -1.54 -6.23
CA ALA A 233 0.86 -1.39 -7.65
C ALA A 233 0.11 -2.62 -8.20
N TYR A 234 0.59 -3.83 -7.93
CA TYR A 234 -0.08 -5.06 -8.34
C TYR A 234 -1.41 -5.28 -7.61
N HIS A 235 -1.50 -5.00 -6.30
CA HIS A 235 -2.75 -5.18 -5.55
C HIS A 235 -3.86 -4.30 -6.10
N LEU A 236 -3.57 -3.04 -6.41
CA LEU A 236 -4.51 -2.13 -7.05
C LEU A 236 -4.81 -2.54 -8.49
N ALA A 237 -3.84 -3.03 -9.24
CA ALA A 237 -4.05 -3.56 -10.59
C ALA A 237 -5.04 -4.72 -10.60
N TYR A 238 -4.84 -5.73 -9.74
CA TYR A 238 -5.78 -6.84 -9.61
C TYR A 238 -7.13 -6.41 -9.06
N LEU A 239 -7.19 -5.48 -8.09
CA LEU A 239 -8.46 -4.91 -7.64
C LEU A 239 -9.20 -4.26 -8.81
N MET A 240 -8.52 -3.51 -9.67
CA MET A 240 -9.11 -2.91 -10.86
C MET A 240 -9.56 -3.96 -11.89
N LYS A 241 -8.83 -5.07 -12.05
CA LYS A 241 -9.28 -6.22 -12.86
C LYS A 241 -10.56 -6.82 -12.31
N VAL A 242 -10.64 -7.06 -10.99
CA VAL A 242 -11.84 -7.58 -10.32
C VAL A 242 -13.00 -6.59 -10.51
N ILE A 243 -12.84 -5.32 -10.15
CA ILE A 243 -13.90 -4.30 -10.31
C ILE A 243 -14.28 -4.11 -11.79
N GLY A 244 -13.34 -4.32 -12.72
CA GLY A 244 -13.54 -4.30 -14.17
C GLY A 244 -14.29 -5.51 -14.73
N GLY A 245 -14.50 -6.56 -13.92
CA GLY A 245 -15.10 -7.82 -14.35
C GLY A 245 -14.18 -8.63 -15.27
N GLY A 246 -12.87 -8.60 -15.01
CA GLY A 246 -11.86 -9.32 -15.79
C GLY A 246 -11.43 -8.63 -17.09
N LYS A 247 -11.95 -7.44 -17.40
CA LYS A 247 -11.52 -6.67 -18.56
C LYS A 247 -10.03 -6.30 -18.47
N PRO A 248 -9.31 -6.23 -19.60
CA PRO A 248 -7.93 -5.74 -19.61
C PRO A 248 -7.79 -4.38 -18.95
N LEU A 249 -6.68 -4.15 -18.27
CA LEU A 249 -6.35 -2.84 -17.71
C LEU A 249 -6.20 -1.78 -18.81
N PRO A 250 -6.26 -0.47 -18.48
CA PRO A 250 -6.00 0.61 -19.44
C PRO A 250 -4.68 0.46 -20.22
N GLY A 251 -4.57 1.13 -21.37
CA GLY A 251 -3.41 0.97 -22.25
C GLY A 251 -2.12 1.59 -21.72
N ASP A 252 -2.23 2.60 -20.86
CA ASP A 252 -1.13 3.44 -20.38
C ASP A 252 -1.27 3.78 -18.88
N VAL A 253 -0.20 4.34 -18.31
CA VAL A 253 -0.15 4.72 -16.89
C VAL A 253 -1.23 5.76 -16.56
N ALA A 254 -1.43 6.75 -17.44
CA ALA A 254 -2.38 7.83 -17.23
C ALA A 254 -3.82 7.31 -17.12
N GLY A 255 -4.23 6.42 -18.02
CA GLY A 255 -5.52 5.76 -18.03
C GLY A 255 -5.72 4.86 -16.80
N PHE A 256 -4.68 4.17 -16.36
CA PHE A 256 -4.71 3.39 -15.13
C PHE A 256 -4.93 4.26 -13.90
N LEU A 257 -4.13 5.31 -13.71
CA LEU A 257 -4.28 6.24 -12.59
C LEU A 257 -5.64 6.95 -12.62
N ALA A 258 -6.14 7.32 -13.80
CA ALA A 258 -7.48 7.87 -13.95
C ALA A 258 -8.58 6.86 -13.55
N SER A 259 -8.38 5.56 -13.86
CA SER A 259 -9.31 4.50 -13.44
C SER A 259 -9.32 4.27 -11.92
N LEU A 260 -8.17 4.37 -11.27
CA LEU A 260 -8.04 4.32 -9.81
C LEU A 260 -8.78 5.51 -9.19
N ARG A 261 -8.54 6.73 -9.65
CA ARG A 261 -9.20 7.95 -9.13
C ARG A 261 -10.72 7.86 -9.23
N ARG A 262 -11.24 7.39 -10.38
CA ARG A 262 -12.70 7.21 -10.54
C ARG A 262 -13.29 6.17 -9.59
N SER A 263 -12.54 5.11 -9.29
CA SER A 263 -13.05 3.93 -8.57
C SER A 263 -12.79 3.96 -7.07
N LEU A 264 -11.72 4.62 -6.63
CA LEU A 264 -11.23 4.63 -5.25
C LEU A 264 -11.16 6.06 -4.67
N GLY A 265 -11.19 7.09 -5.52
CA GLY A 265 -10.98 8.47 -5.13
C GLY A 265 -9.51 8.92 -5.21
N GLU A 266 -9.27 10.17 -4.81
CA GLU A 266 -7.92 10.77 -4.87
C GLU A 266 -6.99 10.26 -3.76
N ASP A 267 -7.55 9.90 -2.61
CA ASP A 267 -6.81 9.54 -1.40
C ASP A 267 -6.39 8.07 -1.40
N VAL A 268 -5.39 7.72 -2.23
CA VAL A 268 -4.77 6.38 -2.24
C VAL A 268 -3.36 6.47 -1.67
N TYR A 269 -3.04 5.63 -0.69
CA TYR A 269 -1.76 5.64 0.03
C TYR A 269 -1.10 4.26 0.03
N ASP A 270 0.21 4.24 -0.25
CA ASP A 270 1.05 3.05 -0.17
C ASP A 270 1.94 3.11 1.09
N VAL A 271 1.72 2.16 2.01
CA VAL A 271 2.47 2.05 3.26
C VAL A 271 3.96 1.83 3.01
N ALA A 272 4.35 1.12 1.93
CA ALA A 272 5.76 0.92 1.62
C ALA A 272 6.44 2.24 1.23
N THR A 273 5.76 3.08 0.44
CA THR A 273 6.23 4.42 0.09
C THR A 273 6.32 5.33 1.31
N MET A 274 5.34 5.28 2.21
CA MET A 274 5.39 6.03 3.47
C MET A 274 6.54 5.54 4.38
N ALA A 275 6.72 4.22 4.49
CA ALA A 275 7.74 3.62 5.34
C ALA A 275 9.16 3.87 4.83
N ALA A 276 9.36 4.05 3.51
CA ALA A 276 10.66 4.38 2.93
C ALA A 276 11.25 5.70 3.47
N ASP A 277 10.39 6.65 3.85
CA ASP A 277 10.79 7.92 4.47
C ASP A 277 11.03 7.81 5.99
N CYS A 278 10.96 6.60 6.56
CA CYS A 278 11.19 6.34 7.97
C CYS A 278 12.49 5.52 8.13
N PRO A 279 13.61 6.13 8.60
CA PRO A 279 14.92 5.48 8.60
C PRO A 279 15.02 4.13 9.31
N ASN A 280 14.13 3.88 10.27
CA ASN A 280 14.14 2.67 11.11
C ASN A 280 13.05 1.66 10.73
N LEU A 281 12.25 1.94 9.69
CA LEU A 281 11.21 1.01 9.28
C LEU A 281 11.71 0.10 8.15
N PRO A 282 11.44 -1.21 8.26
CA PRO A 282 11.76 -2.16 7.21
C PRO A 282 10.81 -2.00 6.02
N VAL A 283 11.12 -2.65 4.91
CA VAL A 283 10.30 -2.60 3.68
C VAL A 283 9.08 -3.52 3.77
N GLY A 284 9.24 -4.71 4.35
CA GLY A 284 8.20 -5.74 4.37
C GLY A 284 7.10 -5.46 5.39
N LEU A 285 5.83 -5.67 5.01
CA LEU A 285 4.67 -5.30 5.83
C LEU A 285 4.65 -5.97 7.21
N GLU A 286 5.00 -7.26 7.28
CA GLU A 286 5.04 -7.98 8.55
C GLU A 286 6.14 -7.44 9.47
N GLN A 287 7.28 -7.08 8.91
CA GLN A 287 8.38 -6.46 9.65
C GLN A 287 8.01 -5.03 10.07
N ILE A 288 7.29 -4.28 9.24
CA ILE A 288 6.74 -2.96 9.60
C ILE A 288 5.79 -3.13 10.79
N ALA A 289 4.88 -4.11 10.71
CA ALA A 289 3.93 -4.40 11.79
C ALA A 289 4.64 -4.75 13.11
N LEU A 290 5.72 -5.55 13.05
CA LEU A 290 6.56 -5.86 14.21
C LEU A 290 7.23 -4.61 14.78
N SER A 291 7.90 -3.80 13.95
CA SER A 291 8.56 -2.56 14.39
C SER A 291 7.58 -1.56 14.99
N LEU A 292 6.38 -1.49 14.43
CA LEU A 292 5.30 -0.65 14.93
C LEU A 292 4.52 -1.28 16.08
N ARG A 293 4.84 -2.51 16.51
CA ARG A 293 4.12 -3.25 17.57
C ARG A 293 2.61 -3.29 17.33
N LEU A 294 2.21 -3.59 16.10
CA LEU A 294 0.80 -3.72 15.73
C LEU A 294 0.21 -5.03 16.27
N PRO A 295 -1.07 -5.04 16.70
CA PRO A 295 -1.73 -6.28 17.07
C PRO A 295 -1.86 -7.20 15.87
N MET A 296 -1.57 -8.49 16.05
CA MET A 296 -1.78 -9.46 14.98
C MET A 296 -3.29 -9.68 14.77
N PRO A 297 -3.78 -9.68 13.52
CA PRO A 297 -5.17 -10.01 13.22
C PRO A 297 -5.50 -11.45 13.67
N LEU A 298 -6.76 -11.68 14.02
CA LEU A 298 -7.28 -13.03 14.25
C LEU A 298 -7.62 -13.65 12.90
N SER A 299 -6.72 -14.49 12.40
CA SER A 299 -6.86 -15.22 11.15
C SER A 299 -6.22 -16.60 11.29
N ALA A 300 -6.78 -17.62 10.64
CA ALA A 300 -6.14 -18.93 10.57
C ALA A 300 -4.78 -18.87 9.86
N HIS A 301 -4.68 -18.01 8.85
CA HIS A 301 -3.50 -17.88 8.00
C HIS A 301 -3.16 -16.41 7.77
N SER A 302 -1.88 -16.10 7.68
CA SER A 302 -1.42 -14.77 7.27
C SER A 302 -1.55 -14.67 5.74
N LEU A 303 -2.74 -14.32 5.25
CA LEU A 303 -3.04 -14.22 3.82
C LEU A 303 -3.52 -12.80 3.45
N ALA A 304 -4.44 -12.65 2.50
CA ALA A 304 -4.81 -11.36 1.92
C ALA A 304 -5.54 -10.47 2.93
N GLY A 305 -6.47 -11.04 3.70
CA GLY A 305 -7.21 -10.31 4.74
C GLY A 305 -6.32 -9.89 5.89
N ALA A 306 -5.45 -10.79 6.38
CA ALA A 306 -4.49 -10.47 7.43
C ALA A 306 -3.54 -9.33 6.99
N GLY A 307 -3.01 -9.40 5.77
CA GLY A 307 -2.18 -8.33 5.23
C GLY A 307 -2.93 -7.02 5.02
N SER A 308 -4.22 -7.05 4.68
CA SER A 308 -5.05 -5.84 4.59
C SER A 308 -5.21 -5.16 5.94
N VAL A 309 -5.42 -5.93 7.02
CA VAL A 309 -5.46 -5.40 8.39
C VAL A 309 -4.12 -4.77 8.77
N LEU A 310 -3.00 -5.46 8.53
CA LEU A 310 -1.68 -4.92 8.87
C LEU A 310 -1.38 -3.61 8.11
N ALA A 311 -1.76 -3.52 6.83
CA ALA A 311 -1.60 -2.29 6.04
C ALA A 311 -2.47 -1.16 6.60
N LEU A 312 -3.74 -1.46 6.95
CA LEU A 312 -4.66 -0.50 7.56
C LEU A 312 -4.10 0.04 8.89
N GLU A 313 -3.69 -0.85 9.80
CA GLU A 313 -3.17 -0.48 11.10
C GLU A 313 -1.84 0.27 11.02
N ALA A 314 -0.94 -0.13 10.11
CA ALA A 314 0.29 0.59 9.85
C ALA A 314 0.00 2.03 9.40
N PHE A 315 -0.93 2.22 8.46
CA PHE A 315 -1.32 3.56 8.02
C PHE A 315 -1.93 4.40 9.15
N LEU A 316 -2.89 3.83 9.91
CA LEU A 316 -3.54 4.50 11.04
C LEU A 316 -2.56 4.89 12.15
N LYS A 317 -1.44 4.17 12.28
CA LYS A 317 -0.37 4.51 13.21
C LYS A 317 0.59 5.55 12.66
N LEU A 318 1.07 5.37 11.42
CA LEU A 318 2.06 6.24 10.78
C LEU A 318 1.52 7.66 10.55
N LYS A 319 0.28 7.78 10.03
CA LYS A 319 -0.29 9.07 9.63
C LYS A 319 -0.29 10.11 10.76
N PRO A 320 -0.87 9.84 11.95
CA PRO A 320 -0.85 10.81 13.03
C PRO A 320 0.49 10.86 13.78
N GLN A 321 1.14 9.71 14.05
CA GLN A 321 2.28 9.66 14.98
C GLN A 321 3.61 10.05 14.32
N VAL A 322 3.82 9.66 13.06
CA VAL A 322 5.07 9.92 12.34
C VAL A 322 4.91 11.14 11.44
N PHE A 323 3.81 11.22 10.71
CA PHE A 323 3.59 12.28 9.70
C PHE A 323 2.75 13.46 10.17
N ARG A 324 2.25 13.45 11.42
CA ARG A 324 1.43 14.53 12.00
C ARG A 324 0.26 14.94 11.08
N ASP A 325 -0.40 13.93 10.51
CA ASP A 325 -1.49 14.03 9.53
C ASP A 325 -1.13 14.64 8.16
N ASN A 326 0.12 15.07 7.94
CA ASN A 326 0.59 15.59 6.67
C ASN A 326 1.11 14.47 5.76
N VAL A 327 0.18 13.78 5.08
CA VAL A 327 0.48 12.68 4.16
C VAL A 327 0.25 13.05 2.68
N ALA A 328 -0.03 14.32 2.37
CA ALA A 328 -0.42 14.77 1.03
C ALA A 328 0.61 14.41 -0.06
N ARG A 329 1.90 14.44 0.27
CA ARG A 329 2.99 14.08 -0.66
C ARG A 329 3.00 12.62 -1.11
N TYR A 330 2.37 11.72 -0.36
CA TYR A 330 2.30 10.29 -0.69
C TYR A 330 1.04 9.92 -1.47
N ARG A 331 0.12 10.88 -1.67
CA ARG A 331 -1.16 10.64 -2.35
C ARG A 331 -0.91 10.15 -3.77
N GLY A 332 -1.39 8.95 -4.09
CA GLY A 332 -1.28 8.33 -5.41
C GLY A 332 0.14 7.88 -5.78
N VAL A 333 1.12 7.99 -4.88
CA VAL A 333 2.48 7.51 -5.09
C VAL A 333 2.53 6.03 -4.73
N LEU A 334 2.67 5.18 -5.76
CA LEU A 334 2.60 3.73 -5.64
C LEU A 334 3.98 3.09 -5.84
N GLN A 335 4.39 2.29 -4.85
CA GLN A 335 5.61 1.47 -4.95
C GLN A 335 5.44 0.44 -6.08
N GLY A 336 6.45 0.33 -6.94
CA GLY A 336 6.44 -0.55 -8.12
C GLY A 336 5.83 0.06 -9.39
N LEU A 337 5.31 1.30 -9.32
CA LEU A 337 4.92 2.07 -10.49
C LEU A 337 5.79 3.33 -10.66
N HIS A 338 5.96 4.10 -9.58
CA HIS A 338 6.67 5.38 -9.59
C HIS A 338 8.10 5.29 -9.04
N SER A 339 8.76 4.13 -9.14
CA SER A 339 10.01 3.82 -8.43
C SER A 339 10.97 5.01 -8.30
N PHE A 340 11.33 5.32 -7.05
CA PHE A 340 12.53 6.07 -6.69
C PHE A 340 13.65 5.06 -6.41
#